data_AF-A0A1J4JVX0-F1
#
_entry.id   AF-A0A1J4JVX0-F1
#
_cell.length_a   1.000
_cell.length_b   1.000
_cell.length_c   1.000
_cell.angle_alpha   90.00
_cell.angle_beta   90.00
_cell.angle_gamma   90.00
#
_symmetry.space_group_name_H-M   'P 1'
#
loop_
_entity.id
_entity.type
_entity.pdbx_description
1 polymer ?
#
loop_
_entity_poly.entity_id
_entity_poly.type
_entity_poly.pdbx_seq_one_letter_code
_entity_poly.pdbx_strand_id
1 'polypeptide(L)'
;MDFHCDKACNSWACPSNLNTGWLVGLADLDTSKDYVRTRIADFFVDLLSIGFTGFRIDAAKHIHPDDLAVILGKFKTYLGGELPEDWFTWLEVLTGGEGQLLTGTGDYSFTYHLNDKLAEQGIVGDDLDKVKLWWAPYPVEPLMDTYYGPGIGTKRKVIQNDDHDQQSDGSSSRSLNDQGCVLVKPNNQGCSADKHRGYEVGLFTMPYSATDNDNDYPIRMVLSSYYFTNSVGVPDGLSSCNDCKVTCDYCQGREKAAAYVENAKAYEGTDYTRVHRDEAIIAAMRKWVHLD
;
A
#
# COMPACT_ATOMS: atom_id res chain seq x y z
N MET A 1 -8.39 6.11 -27.99
CA MET A 1 -9.17 5.68 -26.82
C MET A 1 -8.19 5.48 -25.71
N ASP A 2 -8.55 5.97 -24.53
CA ASP A 2 -7.60 6.21 -23.44
C ASP A 2 -7.65 5.12 -22.39
N PHE A 3 -8.63 4.23 -22.57
CA PHE A 3 -8.94 3.10 -21.73
C PHE A 3 -8.85 1.83 -22.56
N HIS A 4 -8.50 0.73 -21.91
CA HIS A 4 -8.68 -0.60 -22.48
C HIS A 4 -10.16 -0.87 -22.76
N CYS A 5 -10.43 -1.73 -23.74
CA CYS A 5 -11.79 -2.19 -24.02
C CYS A 5 -12.44 -2.79 -22.76
N ASP A 6 -13.74 -2.51 -22.58
CA ASP A 6 -14.51 -3.04 -21.45
C ASP A 6 -14.40 -4.57 -21.37
N LYS A 7 -13.81 -5.03 -20.27
CA LYS A 7 -13.58 -6.44 -19.95
C LYS A 7 -13.34 -6.57 -18.45
N ALA A 8 -14.08 -7.42 -17.76
CA ALA A 8 -13.86 -7.65 -16.33
C ALA A 8 -12.45 -8.22 -16.02
N CYS A 9 -11.85 -7.77 -14.91
CA CYS A 9 -10.71 -8.47 -14.29
C CYS A 9 -11.22 -9.63 -13.43
N ASN A 10 -11.12 -10.87 -13.92
CA ASN A 10 -11.66 -12.06 -13.25
C ASN A 10 -10.74 -13.30 -13.34
N SER A 11 -9.53 -13.15 -13.88
CA SER A 11 -8.52 -14.20 -14.02
C SER A 11 -7.20 -13.71 -13.44
N TRP A 12 -7.05 -13.91 -12.13
CA TRP A 12 -5.93 -13.38 -11.35
C TRP A 12 -4.57 -14.01 -11.71
N ALA A 13 -4.55 -15.24 -12.21
CA ALA A 13 -3.33 -15.90 -12.70
C ALA A 13 -2.98 -15.55 -14.16
N CYS A 14 -3.71 -14.64 -14.81
CA CYS A 14 -3.51 -14.27 -16.21
C CYS A 14 -2.98 -12.83 -16.34
N PRO A 15 -1.69 -12.63 -16.66
CA PRO A 15 -1.09 -11.30 -16.84
C PRO A 15 -1.89 -10.38 -17.76
N SER A 16 -2.33 -10.91 -18.90
CA SER A 16 -3.11 -10.13 -19.87
C SER A 16 -4.46 -9.67 -19.31
N ASN A 17 -5.08 -10.40 -18.37
CA ASN A 17 -6.32 -9.97 -17.73
C ASN A 17 -6.06 -9.03 -16.56
N LEU A 18 -5.00 -9.25 -15.78
CA LEU A 18 -4.57 -8.33 -14.72
C LEU A 18 -4.27 -6.93 -15.25
N ASN A 19 -3.64 -6.85 -16.43
CA ASN A 19 -3.17 -5.59 -17.04
C ASN A 19 -4.21 -4.83 -17.87
N THR A 20 -5.30 -5.48 -18.29
CA THR A 20 -6.27 -4.87 -19.23
C THR A 20 -7.71 -5.04 -18.79
N GLY A 21 -7.92 -5.56 -17.58
CA GLY A 21 -9.22 -5.86 -17.03
C GLY A 21 -9.70 -4.73 -16.14
N TRP A 22 -10.96 -4.34 -16.29
CA TRP A 22 -11.64 -3.40 -15.44
C TRP A 22 -11.81 -4.01 -14.04
N LEU A 23 -10.96 -3.58 -13.10
CA LEU A 23 -11.00 -4.01 -11.72
C LEU A 23 -12.30 -3.52 -11.09
N VAL A 24 -13.14 -4.45 -10.62
CA VAL A 24 -14.45 -4.17 -10.02
C VAL A 24 -15.36 -3.24 -10.86
N GLY A 25 -15.18 -3.24 -12.18
CA GLY A 25 -15.95 -2.41 -13.12
C GLY A 25 -15.43 -0.98 -13.29
N LEU A 26 -14.29 -0.64 -12.71
CA LEU A 26 -13.61 0.64 -12.94
C LEU A 26 -12.95 0.65 -14.32
N ALA A 27 -13.14 1.73 -15.07
CA ALA A 27 -12.55 1.89 -16.40
C ALA A 27 -11.03 1.89 -16.31
N ASP A 28 -10.39 0.98 -17.05
CA ASP A 28 -8.96 0.71 -16.96
C ASP A 28 -8.17 1.54 -17.97
N LEU A 29 -7.20 2.34 -17.50
CA LEU A 29 -6.37 3.20 -18.36
C LEU A 29 -5.42 2.37 -19.23
N ASP A 30 -5.34 2.68 -20.53
CA ASP A 30 -4.46 1.96 -21.47
C ASP A 30 -3.03 2.48 -21.36
N THR A 31 -2.29 1.97 -20.36
CA THR A 31 -0.89 2.36 -20.12
C THR A 31 0.07 1.90 -21.21
N SER A 32 -0.36 1.05 -22.15
CA SER A 32 0.47 0.71 -23.32
C SER A 32 0.67 1.90 -24.26
N LYS A 33 -0.17 2.95 -24.14
CA LYS A 33 -0.08 4.16 -24.95
C LYS A 33 0.90 5.16 -24.34
N ASP A 34 1.83 5.62 -25.17
CA ASP A 34 2.84 6.59 -24.74
C ASP A 34 2.26 7.89 -24.16
N TYR A 35 1.18 8.40 -24.74
CA TYR A 35 0.56 9.63 -24.26
C TYR A 35 -0.13 9.44 -22.89
N VAL A 36 -0.69 8.24 -22.60
CA VAL A 36 -1.28 7.93 -21.27
C VAL A 36 -0.17 7.94 -20.23
N ARG A 37 0.94 7.24 -20.50
CA ARG A 37 2.11 7.22 -19.59
C ARG A 37 2.69 8.62 -19.37
N THR A 38 2.75 9.43 -20.44
CA THR A 38 3.17 10.83 -20.37
C THR A 38 2.24 11.63 -19.45
N ARG A 39 0.92 11.47 -19.59
CA ARG A 39 -0.05 12.20 -18.75
C ARG A 39 0.04 11.82 -17.27
N ILE A 40 0.29 10.55 -16.97
CA ILE A 40 0.51 10.07 -15.59
C ILE A 40 1.82 10.67 -15.04
N ALA A 41 2.90 10.66 -15.81
CA ALA A 41 4.17 11.26 -15.40
C ALA A 41 4.06 12.78 -15.15
N ASP A 42 3.33 13.51 -16.01
CA ASP A 42 3.04 14.93 -15.80
C ASP A 42 2.29 15.17 -14.49
N PHE A 43 1.32 14.31 -14.17
CA PHE A 43 0.58 14.39 -12.90
C PHE A 43 1.51 14.17 -11.70
N PHE A 44 2.45 13.22 -11.77
CA PHE A 44 3.45 13.03 -10.72
C PHE A 44 4.35 14.26 -10.55
N VAL A 45 4.77 14.91 -11.64
CA VAL A 45 5.54 16.17 -11.56
C VAL A 45 4.71 17.28 -10.89
N ASP A 46 3.43 17.40 -11.25
CA ASP A 46 2.52 18.40 -10.66
C ASP A 46 2.37 18.20 -9.15
N LEU A 47 2.19 16.94 -8.70
CA LEU A 47 2.15 16.60 -7.27
C LEU A 47 3.44 17.00 -6.55
N LEU A 48 4.63 16.74 -7.12
CA LEU A 48 5.88 17.21 -6.52
C LEU A 48 5.92 18.75 -6.44
N SER A 49 5.44 19.43 -7.47
CA SER A 49 5.47 20.91 -7.54
C SER A 49 4.65 21.59 -6.43
N ILE A 50 3.63 20.90 -5.90
CA ILE A 50 2.79 21.40 -4.80
C ILE A 50 3.23 20.88 -3.42
N GLY A 51 4.39 20.20 -3.34
CA GLY A 51 5.06 19.86 -2.08
C GLY A 51 4.96 18.40 -1.64
N PHE A 52 4.52 17.48 -2.50
CA PHE A 52 4.60 16.05 -2.18
C PHE A 52 6.05 15.55 -2.32
N THR A 53 6.50 14.77 -1.33
CA THR A 53 7.83 14.13 -1.35
C THR A 53 7.79 12.73 -1.95
N GLY A 54 6.62 12.13 -2.20
CA GLY A 54 6.55 10.75 -2.67
C GLY A 54 5.14 10.23 -2.92
N PHE A 55 5.04 8.98 -3.33
CA PHE A 55 3.76 8.38 -3.76
C PHE A 55 3.50 6.98 -3.20
N ARG A 56 2.23 6.69 -2.94
CA ARG A 56 1.68 5.32 -2.91
C ARG A 56 0.96 5.10 -4.24
N ILE A 57 1.47 4.21 -5.08
CA ILE A 57 0.81 3.87 -6.35
C ILE A 57 -0.20 2.77 -6.06
N ASP A 58 -1.47 3.16 -6.04
CA ASP A 58 -2.64 2.30 -5.90
C ASP A 58 -2.72 1.28 -7.05
N ALA A 59 -3.18 0.07 -6.74
CA ALA A 59 -3.46 -0.97 -7.71
C ALA A 59 -2.30 -1.24 -8.70
N ALA A 60 -1.05 -1.02 -8.29
CA ALA A 60 0.12 -1.13 -9.17
C ALA A 60 0.27 -2.51 -9.83
N LYS A 61 -0.24 -3.58 -9.19
CA LYS A 61 -0.37 -4.93 -9.77
C LYS A 61 -1.08 -4.96 -11.14
N HIS A 62 -1.98 -4.00 -11.37
CA HIS A 62 -2.81 -3.91 -12.57
C HIS A 62 -2.19 -3.07 -13.69
N ILE A 63 -0.98 -2.55 -13.49
CA ILE A 63 -0.19 -1.87 -14.53
C ILE A 63 0.96 -2.79 -14.92
N HIS A 64 1.15 -3.03 -16.23
CA HIS A 64 2.25 -3.86 -16.70
C HIS A 64 3.59 -3.32 -16.19
N PRO A 65 4.51 -4.17 -15.70
CA PRO A 65 5.82 -3.72 -15.23
C PRO A 65 6.59 -2.83 -16.23
N ASP A 66 6.57 -3.19 -17.53
CA ASP A 66 7.14 -2.36 -18.61
C ASP A 66 6.57 -0.94 -18.64
N ASP A 67 5.26 -0.79 -18.53
CA ASP A 67 4.60 0.52 -18.59
C ASP A 67 4.88 1.33 -17.33
N LEU A 68 4.84 0.68 -16.16
CA LEU A 68 5.14 1.31 -14.89
C LEU A 68 6.58 1.85 -14.83
N ALA A 69 7.54 1.07 -15.34
CA ALA A 69 8.91 1.52 -15.46
C ALA A 69 9.03 2.75 -16.36
N VAL A 70 8.37 2.75 -17.53
CA VAL A 70 8.40 3.90 -18.46
C VAL A 70 7.73 5.14 -17.86
N ILE A 71 6.65 5.00 -17.08
CA ILE A 71 6.03 6.11 -16.35
C ILE A 71 7.05 6.74 -15.39
N LEU A 72 7.72 5.93 -14.57
CA LEU A 72 8.73 6.42 -13.62
C LEU A 72 9.97 6.99 -14.33
N GLY A 73 10.37 6.42 -15.47
CA GLY A 73 11.46 6.93 -16.31
C GLY A 73 11.15 8.31 -16.91
N LYS A 74 9.92 8.51 -17.42
CA LYS A 74 9.44 9.82 -17.90
C LYS A 74 9.41 10.84 -16.75
N PHE A 75 8.87 10.44 -15.60
CA PHE A 75 8.86 11.27 -14.39
C PHE A 75 10.27 11.74 -14.02
N LYS A 76 11.24 10.82 -13.91
CA LYS A 76 12.66 11.14 -13.67
C LYS A 76 13.20 12.10 -14.74
N THR A 77 12.90 11.85 -16.01
CA THR A 77 13.34 12.72 -17.13
C THR A 77 12.80 14.14 -17.00
N TYR A 78 11.52 14.30 -16.62
CA TYR A 78 10.87 15.60 -16.46
C TYR A 78 11.38 16.40 -15.26
N LEU A 79 11.97 15.72 -14.28
CA LEU A 79 12.69 16.37 -13.17
C LEU A 79 14.14 16.75 -13.51
N GLY A 80 14.58 16.56 -14.75
CA GLY A 80 15.95 16.85 -15.20
C GLY A 80 16.89 15.66 -15.18
N GLY A 81 16.37 14.44 -15.03
CA GLY A 81 17.14 13.19 -15.11
C GLY A 81 17.62 12.66 -13.77
N GLU A 82 17.23 13.27 -12.65
CA GLU A 82 17.56 12.84 -11.29
C GLU A 82 16.28 12.82 -10.44
N LEU A 83 16.17 11.85 -9.54
CA LEU A 83 15.11 11.80 -8.54
C LEU A 83 15.58 12.55 -7.28
N PRO A 84 14.74 13.40 -6.65
CA PRO A 84 15.10 14.10 -5.41
C PRO A 84 15.61 13.13 -4.34
N GLU A 85 16.47 13.62 -3.45
CA GLU A 85 17.09 12.81 -2.38
C GLU A 85 16.03 12.26 -1.42
N ASP A 86 15.06 13.09 -1.05
CA ASP A 86 13.96 12.73 -0.17
C ASP A 86 12.82 11.98 -0.88
N TRP A 87 12.88 11.87 -2.21
CA TRP A 87 11.81 11.22 -2.97
C TRP A 87 11.81 9.71 -2.84
N PHE A 88 10.63 9.14 -2.62
CA PHE A 88 10.41 7.69 -2.75
C PHE A 88 8.96 7.37 -3.12
N THR A 89 8.75 6.17 -3.64
CA THR A 89 7.41 5.64 -3.93
C THR A 89 7.29 4.22 -3.39
N TRP A 90 6.06 3.79 -3.11
CA TRP A 90 5.78 2.36 -2.94
C TRP A 90 4.59 1.90 -3.78
N LEU A 91 4.71 0.68 -4.29
CA LEU A 91 3.73 0.06 -5.19
C LEU A 91 2.83 -0.89 -4.39
N GLU A 92 1.52 -0.74 -4.54
CA GLU A 92 0.58 -1.74 -4.06
C GLU A 92 0.54 -2.94 -5.00
N VAL A 93 1.23 -4.02 -4.58
CA VAL A 93 1.23 -5.30 -5.30
C VAL A 93 0.80 -6.40 -4.34
N LEU A 94 -0.50 -6.64 -4.29
CA LEU A 94 -1.09 -7.70 -3.47
C LEU A 94 -0.79 -9.07 -4.11
N THR A 95 0.04 -9.88 -3.45
CA THR A 95 0.53 -11.13 -4.02
C THR A 95 -0.47 -12.28 -3.94
N GLY A 96 -1.12 -12.48 -2.79
CA GLY A 96 -2.13 -13.54 -2.59
C GLY A 96 -1.71 -14.90 -3.18
N GLY A 97 -2.64 -15.54 -3.90
CA GLY A 97 -2.35 -16.79 -4.63
C GLY A 97 -1.48 -16.61 -5.88
N GLU A 98 -1.21 -15.37 -6.28
CA GLU A 98 -0.42 -15.01 -7.46
C GLU A 98 1.08 -14.79 -7.14
N GLY A 99 1.54 -15.18 -5.95
CA GLY A 99 2.93 -14.93 -5.49
C GLY A 99 4.00 -15.32 -6.52
N GLN A 100 3.94 -16.51 -7.11
CA GLN A 100 4.91 -16.94 -8.12
C GLN A 100 4.94 -16.02 -9.36
N LEU A 101 3.77 -15.55 -9.80
CA LEU A 101 3.67 -14.67 -10.97
C LEU A 101 4.29 -13.30 -10.67
N LEU A 102 3.97 -12.75 -9.51
CA LEU A 102 4.28 -11.37 -9.15
C LEU A 102 5.67 -11.21 -8.54
N THR A 103 6.24 -12.27 -7.96
CA THR A 103 7.55 -12.21 -7.30
C THR A 103 8.58 -13.17 -7.88
N GLY A 104 8.23 -13.94 -8.91
CA GLY A 104 9.13 -14.86 -9.59
C GLY A 104 10.03 -14.17 -10.62
N THR A 105 10.47 -14.92 -11.64
CA THR A 105 11.38 -14.42 -12.69
C THR A 105 10.70 -14.19 -14.05
N GLY A 106 9.37 -14.29 -14.11
CA GLY A 106 8.60 -14.03 -15.33
C GLY A 106 8.50 -12.54 -15.69
N ASP A 107 7.99 -12.27 -16.89
CA ASP A 107 7.80 -10.93 -17.48
C ASP A 107 6.77 -10.05 -16.73
N TYR A 108 5.89 -10.64 -15.94
CA TYR A 108 4.94 -9.92 -15.09
C TYR A 108 5.41 -9.76 -13.63
N SER A 109 6.68 -10.08 -13.35
CA SER A 109 7.26 -9.97 -12.01
C SER A 109 7.54 -8.53 -11.61
N PHE A 110 7.12 -8.17 -10.40
CA PHE A 110 7.38 -6.88 -9.76
C PHE A 110 8.67 -6.87 -8.92
N THR A 111 9.31 -8.03 -8.75
CA THR A 111 10.57 -8.18 -7.98
C THR A 111 11.78 -8.43 -8.88
N TYR A 112 11.58 -9.07 -10.03
CA TYR A 112 12.65 -9.41 -10.95
C TYR A 112 12.57 -8.56 -12.21
N HIS A 113 11.54 -8.77 -13.03
CA HIS A 113 11.42 -8.14 -14.34
C HIS A 113 11.26 -6.62 -14.24
N LEU A 114 10.46 -6.12 -13.28
CA LEU A 114 10.36 -4.67 -13.04
C LEU A 114 11.71 -4.03 -12.72
N ASN A 115 12.61 -4.71 -12.00
CA ASN A 115 13.94 -4.15 -11.72
C ASN A 115 14.76 -3.96 -13.00
N ASP A 116 14.73 -4.94 -13.91
CA ASP A 116 15.40 -4.83 -15.21
C ASP A 116 14.80 -3.68 -16.04
N LYS A 117 13.47 -3.54 -16.02
CA LYS A 117 12.78 -2.44 -16.72
C LYS A 117 13.06 -1.07 -16.13
N LEU A 118 13.17 -0.95 -14.81
CA LEU A 118 13.61 0.28 -14.15
C LEU A 118 15.06 0.62 -14.54
N ALA A 119 15.94 -0.37 -14.61
CA ALA A 119 17.32 -0.18 -15.03
C ALA A 119 17.42 0.29 -16.49
N GLU A 120 16.59 -0.23 -17.40
CA GLU A 120 16.46 0.26 -18.78
C GLU A 120 16.06 1.75 -18.84
N GLN A 121 15.36 2.27 -17.83
CA GLN A 121 15.02 3.69 -17.69
C GLN A 121 16.07 4.51 -16.91
N GLY A 122 17.23 3.93 -16.60
CA GLY A 122 18.28 4.59 -15.83
C GLY A 122 17.97 4.74 -14.33
N ILE A 123 16.98 4.01 -13.80
CA ILE A 123 16.67 3.94 -12.37
C ILE A 123 17.46 2.75 -11.79
N VAL A 124 18.66 3.02 -11.30
CA VAL A 124 19.65 2.04 -10.82
C VAL A 124 20.27 2.52 -9.50
N GLY A 125 20.97 1.63 -8.79
CA GLY A 125 21.68 2.00 -7.55
C GLY A 125 20.73 2.59 -6.50
N ASP A 126 21.10 3.73 -5.92
CA ASP A 126 20.31 4.39 -4.87
C ASP A 126 18.92 4.84 -5.36
N ASP A 127 18.77 5.21 -6.63
CA ASP A 127 17.46 5.55 -7.20
C ASP A 127 16.53 4.33 -7.28
N LEU A 128 17.10 3.14 -7.49
CA LEU A 128 16.34 1.91 -7.46
C LEU A 128 15.81 1.64 -6.04
N ASP A 129 16.59 1.96 -5.00
CA ASP A 129 16.18 1.87 -3.59
C ASP A 129 15.00 2.78 -3.22
N LYS A 130 14.74 3.83 -4.00
CA LYS A 130 13.58 4.74 -3.84
C LYS A 130 12.26 4.15 -4.36
N VAL A 131 12.28 3.13 -5.23
CA VAL A 131 11.07 2.51 -5.81
C VAL A 131 10.69 1.25 -5.04
N LYS A 132 9.89 1.36 -4.00
CA LYS A 132 9.63 0.24 -3.06
C LYS A 132 8.38 -0.56 -3.45
N LEU A 133 8.26 -1.79 -2.94
CA LEU A 133 6.98 -2.51 -2.88
C LEU A 133 6.39 -2.35 -1.49
N TRP A 134 5.09 -2.05 -1.41
CA TRP A 134 4.37 -2.37 -0.18
C TRP A 134 4.31 -3.89 -0.09
N TRP A 135 5.01 -4.43 0.92
CA TRP A 135 5.29 -5.85 1.02
C TRP A 135 4.10 -6.59 1.62
N ALA A 136 3.05 -6.72 0.82
CA ALA A 136 1.80 -7.41 1.18
C ALA A 136 1.97 -8.82 1.79
N PRO A 137 2.98 -9.65 1.40
CA PRO A 137 3.22 -10.93 2.07
C PRO A 137 3.54 -10.83 3.56
N TYR A 138 4.10 -9.70 4.02
CA TYR A 138 4.36 -9.49 5.44
C TYR A 138 3.03 -9.47 6.22
N PRO A 139 2.95 -9.99 7.46
CA PRO A 139 4.01 -10.69 8.20
C PRO A 139 4.16 -12.17 7.84
N VAL A 140 3.17 -12.77 7.16
CA VAL A 140 3.00 -14.23 7.02
C VAL A 140 4.07 -14.90 6.16
N GLU A 141 4.40 -14.30 5.02
CA GLU A 141 5.31 -14.85 4.03
C GLU A 141 6.39 -13.83 3.64
N PRO A 142 7.17 -13.30 4.60
CA PRO A 142 8.04 -12.14 4.37
C PRO A 142 9.19 -12.44 3.39
N LEU A 143 9.48 -13.72 3.17
CA LEU A 143 10.51 -14.24 2.26
C LEU A 143 9.96 -14.76 0.91
N MET A 144 8.68 -14.48 0.59
CA MET A 144 8.01 -14.99 -0.63
C MET A 144 8.79 -14.74 -1.93
N ASP A 145 9.39 -13.55 -2.09
CA ASP A 145 10.21 -13.23 -3.28
C ASP A 145 11.45 -14.10 -3.42
N THR A 146 12.07 -14.50 -2.31
CA THR A 146 13.26 -15.37 -2.34
C THR A 146 12.90 -16.84 -2.55
N TYR A 147 11.63 -17.22 -2.35
CA TYR A 147 11.15 -18.56 -2.67
C TYR A 147 10.91 -18.72 -4.18
N TYR A 148 10.38 -17.69 -4.84
CA TYR A 148 10.04 -17.74 -6.28
C TYR A 148 11.08 -17.10 -7.20
N GLY A 149 11.99 -16.27 -6.67
CA GLY A 149 12.97 -15.51 -7.44
C GLY A 149 14.17 -15.08 -6.59
N PRO A 150 14.99 -14.13 -7.07
CA PRO A 150 16.21 -13.70 -6.36
C PRO A 150 15.94 -12.74 -5.18
N GLY A 151 14.73 -12.19 -5.06
CA GLY A 151 14.38 -11.17 -4.07
C GLY A 151 14.87 -9.75 -4.38
N ILE A 152 14.27 -8.75 -3.71
CA ILE A 152 14.60 -7.31 -3.90
C ILE A 152 15.34 -6.66 -2.73
N GLY A 153 15.61 -7.41 -1.66
CA GLY A 153 16.17 -6.88 -0.42
C GLY A 153 15.16 -6.10 0.43
N THR A 154 15.47 -5.95 1.72
CA THR A 154 14.57 -5.34 2.71
C THR A 154 14.42 -3.82 2.56
N LYS A 155 15.43 -3.13 2.03
CA LYS A 155 15.37 -1.68 1.75
C LYS A 155 14.31 -1.29 0.73
N ARG A 156 13.97 -2.21 -0.19
CA ARG A 156 12.94 -2.07 -1.22
C ARG A 156 11.54 -2.46 -0.74
N LYS A 157 11.37 -2.82 0.53
CA LYS A 157 10.10 -3.30 1.10
C LYS A 157 9.58 -2.30 2.14
N VAL A 158 8.32 -1.89 1.99
CA VAL A 158 7.55 -1.17 3.01
C VAL A 158 6.65 -2.17 3.73
N ILE A 159 6.76 -2.28 5.04
CA ILE A 159 5.98 -3.26 5.83
C ILE A 159 4.97 -2.57 6.76
N GLN A 160 3.87 -3.26 7.01
CA GLN A 160 2.85 -2.91 8.01
C GLN A 160 2.13 -4.19 8.43
N ASN A 161 1.61 -4.26 9.67
CA ASN A 161 0.92 -5.47 10.11
C ASN A 161 -0.49 -5.57 9.53
N ASP A 162 -1.24 -4.48 9.50
CA ASP A 162 -2.58 -4.42 8.93
C ASP A 162 -2.72 -3.20 8.00
N ASP A 163 -3.78 -3.21 7.19
CA ASP A 163 -4.03 -2.18 6.18
C ASP A 163 -5.50 -1.77 6.11
N HIS A 164 -5.77 -0.68 5.40
CA HIS A 164 -7.11 -0.11 5.30
C HIS A 164 -8.08 -1.04 4.58
N ASP A 165 -7.66 -1.72 3.51
CA ASP A 165 -8.52 -2.63 2.74
C ASP A 165 -8.95 -3.85 3.55
N GLN A 166 -8.04 -4.40 4.37
CA GLN A 166 -8.34 -5.52 5.28
C GLN A 166 -9.45 -5.22 6.27
N GLN A 167 -9.75 -3.94 6.53
CA GLN A 167 -10.85 -3.57 7.42
C GLN A 167 -12.22 -3.89 6.80
N SER A 168 -12.33 -3.90 5.47
CA SER A 168 -13.56 -4.23 4.72
C SER A 168 -13.84 -5.73 4.67
N ASP A 169 -15.10 -6.13 4.86
CA ASP A 169 -15.50 -7.54 4.84
C ASP A 169 -15.30 -8.17 3.48
N GLY A 170 -14.85 -9.43 3.47
CA GLY A 170 -14.48 -10.14 2.24
C GLY A 170 -13.09 -9.81 1.70
N SER A 171 -12.35 -8.87 2.30
CA SER A 171 -10.92 -8.68 1.97
C SER A 171 -10.13 -9.93 2.33
N SER A 172 -9.64 -10.64 1.31
CA SER A 172 -8.97 -11.95 1.45
C SER A 172 -7.60 -12.01 0.77
N SER A 173 -7.21 -10.94 0.07
CA SER A 173 -5.96 -10.88 -0.71
C SER A 173 -4.70 -10.92 0.16
N ARG A 174 -4.84 -10.60 1.45
CA ARG A 174 -3.78 -10.64 2.46
C ARG A 174 -4.33 -11.22 3.76
N SER A 175 -4.00 -12.47 4.06
CA SER A 175 -4.31 -13.08 5.37
C SER A 175 -3.20 -12.76 6.36
N LEU A 176 -3.55 -12.46 7.62
CA LEU A 176 -2.57 -12.28 8.70
C LEU A 176 -2.32 -13.55 9.52
N ASN A 177 -3.14 -14.60 9.32
CA ASN A 177 -3.13 -15.83 10.09
C ASN A 177 -3.02 -15.56 11.61
N ASP A 178 -2.09 -16.21 12.31
CA ASP A 178 -1.79 -16.00 13.73
C ASP A 178 -0.67 -14.97 13.99
N GLN A 179 -0.12 -14.39 12.92
CA GLN A 179 1.00 -13.44 12.97
C GLN A 179 0.59 -11.97 12.95
N GLY A 180 -0.72 -11.70 12.91
CA GLY A 180 -1.27 -10.36 13.00
C GLY A 180 -2.75 -10.41 13.33
N CYS A 181 -3.38 -9.23 13.44
CA CYS A 181 -4.83 -9.13 13.49
C CYS A 181 -5.31 -7.76 13.03
N VAL A 182 -6.52 -7.69 12.49
CA VAL A 182 -7.14 -6.45 12.02
C VAL A 182 -8.03 -5.89 13.13
N LEU A 183 -7.67 -4.72 13.66
CA LEU A 183 -8.29 -4.18 14.88
C LEU A 183 -9.81 -3.99 14.80
N VAL A 184 -10.30 -3.53 13.65
CA VAL A 184 -11.66 -2.98 13.50
C VAL A 184 -12.69 -3.98 12.93
N LYS A 185 -12.32 -5.26 12.80
CA LYS A 185 -13.22 -6.29 12.26
C LYS A 185 -14.39 -6.62 13.20
N PRO A 186 -15.57 -7.01 12.67
CA PRO A 186 -16.68 -7.50 13.49
C PRO A 186 -16.25 -8.62 14.44
N ASN A 187 -16.68 -8.56 15.71
CA ASN A 187 -16.27 -9.43 16.82
C ASN A 187 -14.76 -9.44 17.13
N ASN A 188 -14.04 -8.43 16.64
CA ASN A 188 -12.58 -8.28 16.65
C ASN A 188 -11.81 -9.46 16.07
N GLN A 189 -12.44 -10.55 15.60
CA GLN A 189 -11.77 -11.83 15.30
C GLN A 189 -10.73 -12.24 16.37
N GLY A 190 -10.93 -11.86 17.63
CA GLY A 190 -9.96 -12.07 18.72
C GLY A 190 -8.79 -11.07 18.78
N CYS A 191 -8.88 -9.91 18.13
CA CYS A 191 -7.92 -8.80 18.15
C CYS A 191 -8.27 -7.80 19.26
N SER A 192 -7.82 -8.04 20.48
CA SER A 192 -7.88 -7.01 21.53
C SER A 192 -6.89 -5.88 21.23
N ALA A 193 -7.12 -4.70 21.82
CA ALA A 193 -6.16 -3.60 21.76
C ALA A 193 -4.75 -4.05 22.21
N ASP A 194 -4.67 -4.89 23.25
CA ASP A 194 -3.40 -5.43 23.74
C ASP A 194 -2.72 -6.36 22.74
N LYS A 195 -3.50 -7.22 22.07
CA LYS A 195 -2.97 -8.13 21.05
C LYS A 195 -2.48 -7.34 19.83
N HIS A 196 -3.27 -6.39 19.35
CA HIS A 196 -2.90 -5.50 18.25
C HIS A 196 -1.62 -4.71 18.58
N ARG A 197 -1.58 -4.07 19.75
CA ARG A 197 -0.41 -3.37 20.27
C ARG A 197 0.84 -4.26 20.27
N GLY A 198 0.70 -5.53 20.67
CA GLY A 198 1.81 -6.48 20.65
C GLY A 198 2.43 -6.65 19.25
N TYR A 199 1.60 -6.80 18.21
CA TYR A 199 2.08 -6.89 16.83
C TYR A 199 2.75 -5.59 16.36
N GLU A 200 2.17 -4.43 16.69
CA GLU A 200 2.75 -3.12 16.35
C GLU A 200 4.09 -2.88 17.06
N VAL A 201 4.23 -3.26 18.33
CA VAL A 201 5.52 -3.21 19.02
C VAL A 201 6.52 -4.16 18.35
N GLY A 202 6.08 -5.36 17.96
CA GLY A 202 6.89 -6.33 17.21
C GLY A 202 7.46 -5.76 15.90
N LEU A 203 6.63 -5.02 15.15
CA LEU A 203 7.02 -4.35 13.90
C LEU A 203 8.25 -3.45 14.06
N PHE A 204 8.40 -2.77 15.20
CA PHE A 204 9.52 -1.84 15.45
C PHE A 204 10.69 -2.45 16.23
N THR A 205 10.47 -3.57 16.91
CA THR A 205 11.50 -4.18 17.76
C THR A 205 12.26 -5.29 17.06
N MET A 206 11.56 -6.14 16.30
CA MET A 206 12.15 -7.23 15.54
C MET A 206 11.12 -7.73 14.50
N PRO A 207 10.96 -7.03 13.36
CA PRO A 207 10.01 -7.44 12.34
C PRO A 207 10.37 -8.81 11.77
N TYR A 208 9.36 -9.56 11.32
CA TYR A 208 9.58 -10.90 10.76
C TYR A 208 10.58 -10.87 9.61
N SER A 209 11.51 -11.84 9.60
CA SER A 209 12.66 -11.99 8.68
C SER A 209 13.76 -10.93 8.76
N ALA A 210 13.62 -9.89 9.59
CA ALA A 210 14.72 -8.94 9.79
C ALA A 210 15.87 -9.60 10.58
N THR A 211 17.09 -9.28 10.17
CA THR A 211 18.32 -9.70 10.86
C THR A 211 19.06 -8.52 11.47
N ASP A 212 18.78 -7.32 10.97
CA ASP A 212 19.31 -6.06 11.46
C ASP A 212 18.15 -5.06 11.62
N ASN A 213 17.73 -4.80 12.85
CA ASN A 213 16.56 -3.94 13.09
C ASN A 213 16.78 -2.48 12.71
N ASP A 214 18.04 -2.03 12.60
CA ASP A 214 18.37 -0.64 12.27
C ASP A 214 18.37 -0.43 10.75
N ASN A 215 18.75 -1.46 9.98
CA ASN A 215 18.92 -1.36 8.52
C ASN A 215 17.85 -2.08 7.69
N ASP A 216 17.22 -3.13 8.22
CA ASP A 216 16.14 -3.84 7.51
C ASP A 216 14.81 -3.10 7.64
N TYR A 217 14.07 -3.06 6.53
CA TYR A 217 12.75 -2.43 6.45
C TYR A 217 12.75 -0.98 6.95
N PRO A 218 13.43 -0.07 6.23
CA PRO A 218 13.62 1.32 6.67
C PRO A 218 12.31 2.11 6.71
N ILE A 219 11.25 1.63 6.06
CA ILE A 219 9.90 2.21 6.11
C ILE A 219 8.95 1.18 6.69
N ARG A 220 8.37 1.52 7.85
CA ARG A 220 7.39 0.71 8.58
C ARG A 220 6.18 1.58 8.86
N MET A 221 4.99 1.12 8.46
CA MET A 221 3.77 1.89 8.60
C MET A 221 2.91 1.32 9.73
N VAL A 222 2.32 2.23 10.51
CA VAL A 222 1.30 1.93 11.51
C VAL A 222 -0.02 2.41 10.97
N LEU A 223 -1.02 1.53 10.90
CA LEU A 223 -2.35 1.94 10.52
C LEU A 223 -3.07 2.61 11.68
N SER A 224 -3.30 3.92 11.56
CA SER A 224 -4.23 4.64 12.42
C SER A 224 -5.46 5.05 11.63
N SER A 225 -6.49 4.20 11.70
CA SER A 225 -7.72 4.34 10.92
C SER A 225 -8.91 4.70 11.82
N TYR A 226 -10.09 4.26 11.43
CA TYR A 226 -11.36 4.45 12.10
C TYR A 226 -12.13 3.13 12.24
N TYR A 227 -12.95 3.02 13.28
CA TYR A 227 -13.76 1.84 13.50
C TYR A 227 -14.95 1.78 12.53
N PHE A 228 -15.24 0.61 11.97
CA PHE A 228 -16.44 0.35 11.17
C PHE A 228 -17.59 -0.07 12.10
N THR A 229 -18.26 0.90 12.74
CA THR A 229 -19.30 0.67 13.75
C THR A 229 -20.71 0.75 13.14
N ASN A 230 -21.00 -0.13 12.17
CA ASN A 230 -22.27 -0.22 11.41
C ASN A 230 -22.42 0.74 10.21
N SER A 231 -21.31 1.23 9.66
CA SER A 231 -21.28 2.09 8.48
C SER A 231 -19.99 1.86 7.71
N VAL A 232 -20.04 1.96 6.37
CA VAL A 232 -18.86 1.90 5.49
C VAL A 232 -18.27 3.27 5.19
N GLY A 233 -18.90 4.34 5.69
CA GLY A 233 -18.47 5.72 5.44
C GLY A 233 -17.21 6.14 6.21
N VAL A 234 -16.42 7.01 5.59
CA VAL A 234 -15.30 7.70 6.23
C VAL A 234 -15.84 8.83 7.12
N PRO A 235 -15.32 9.07 8.33
CA PRO A 235 -15.79 10.16 9.20
C PRO A 235 -15.34 11.56 8.74
N ASP A 236 -15.45 11.85 7.44
CA ASP A 236 -15.01 13.09 6.79
C ASP A 236 -16.07 14.20 6.78
N GLY A 237 -17.33 13.84 7.02
CA GLY A 237 -18.48 14.74 6.92
C GLY A 237 -19.02 14.92 5.50
N LEU A 238 -18.47 14.21 4.51
CA LEU A 238 -19.01 14.09 3.15
C LEU A 238 -19.69 12.74 2.93
N SER A 239 -19.33 11.75 3.75
CA SER A 239 -19.93 10.41 3.78
C SER A 239 -21.20 10.34 4.64
N SER A 240 -21.80 11.47 5.04
CA SER A 240 -23.01 11.47 5.88
C SER A 240 -24.27 11.16 5.06
N CYS A 241 -25.19 10.40 5.65
CA CYS A 241 -26.52 10.18 5.06
C CYS A 241 -27.36 11.46 4.99
N ASN A 242 -27.03 12.50 5.75
CA ASN A 242 -27.68 13.81 5.66
C ASN A 242 -27.44 14.46 4.28
N ASP A 243 -26.35 14.09 3.61
CA ASP A 243 -26.01 14.60 2.28
C ASP A 243 -26.62 13.76 1.15
N CYS A 244 -27.23 12.62 1.44
CA CYS A 244 -27.89 11.78 0.44
C CYS A 244 -29.08 12.51 -0.21
N LYS A 245 -29.11 12.55 -1.55
CA LYS A 245 -30.13 13.28 -2.34
C LYS A 245 -31.07 12.42 -3.18
N VAL A 246 -30.79 11.12 -3.33
CA VAL A 246 -31.51 10.25 -4.29
C VAL A 246 -32.19 9.08 -3.59
N THR A 247 -31.44 8.06 -3.18
CA THR A 247 -31.98 6.86 -2.52
C THR A 247 -31.28 6.66 -1.18
N CYS A 248 -31.94 7.01 -0.09
CA CYS A 248 -31.31 7.11 1.23
C CYS A 248 -31.75 6.01 2.21
N ASP A 249 -32.75 5.21 1.84
CA ASP A 249 -33.34 4.15 2.70
C ASP A 249 -32.32 3.08 3.14
N TYR A 250 -31.24 2.92 2.37
CA TYR A 250 -30.15 1.98 2.65
C TYR A 250 -28.81 2.70 2.88
N CYS A 251 -28.83 3.99 3.16
CA CYS A 251 -27.61 4.75 3.32
C CYS A 251 -26.80 4.25 4.53
N GLN A 252 -25.52 3.94 4.30
CA GLN A 252 -24.55 3.51 5.30
C GLN A 252 -23.49 4.59 5.43
N GLY A 253 -23.91 5.75 5.95
CA GLY A 253 -23.08 6.95 6.05
C GLY A 253 -22.52 7.16 7.45
N ARG A 254 -21.59 8.10 7.59
CA ARG A 254 -20.91 8.40 8.84
C ARG A 254 -20.81 9.91 9.05
N GLU A 255 -21.17 10.34 10.25
CA GLU A 255 -20.98 11.73 10.66
C GLU A 255 -19.49 12.07 10.78
N LYS A 256 -19.19 13.36 10.61
CA LYS A 256 -17.85 13.88 10.78
C LYS A 256 -17.32 13.59 12.19
N ALA A 257 -16.12 13.03 12.26
CA ALA A 257 -15.33 12.99 13.49
C ALA A 257 -13.97 13.64 13.23
N ALA A 258 -13.44 14.37 14.21
CA ALA A 258 -12.12 14.96 14.06
C ALA A 258 -11.03 13.88 14.15
N ALA A 259 -10.22 13.74 13.10
CA ALA A 259 -9.06 12.83 13.12
C ALA A 259 -8.07 13.21 14.23
N TYR A 260 -7.85 14.51 14.42
CA TYR A 260 -7.07 15.05 15.54
C TYR A 260 -7.99 15.50 16.67
N VAL A 261 -7.75 14.93 17.85
CA VAL A 261 -8.33 15.37 19.13
C VAL A 261 -7.18 15.47 20.12
N GLU A 262 -7.05 16.61 20.78
CA GLU A 262 -6.02 16.84 21.79
C GLU A 262 -6.17 15.82 22.93
N ASN A 263 -5.07 15.23 23.37
CA ASN A 263 -5.03 14.21 24.44
C ASN A 263 -5.89 12.96 24.20
N ALA A 264 -6.35 12.71 22.97
CA ALA A 264 -7.04 11.46 22.66
C ALA A 264 -6.10 10.27 22.85
N LYS A 265 -6.65 9.19 23.41
CA LYS A 265 -5.90 7.97 23.70
C LYS A 265 -6.05 6.96 22.58
N ALA A 266 -5.04 6.09 22.46
CA ALA A 266 -5.08 4.97 21.53
C ALA A 266 -6.17 3.97 21.92
N TYR A 267 -6.81 3.38 20.91
CA TYR A 267 -7.84 2.35 21.06
C TYR A 267 -9.10 2.76 21.83
N GLU A 268 -9.32 4.06 22.05
CA GLU A 268 -10.51 4.57 22.73
C GLU A 268 -11.57 5.09 21.75
N GLY A 269 -12.83 5.07 22.20
CA GLY A 269 -13.96 5.60 21.45
C GLY A 269 -14.47 4.67 20.36
N THR A 270 -15.27 5.23 19.44
CA THR A 270 -15.90 4.54 18.30
C THR A 270 -15.61 5.24 16.98
N ASP A 271 -14.78 6.27 16.99
CA ASP A 271 -14.41 7.09 15.85
C ASP A 271 -13.10 6.58 15.22
N TYR A 272 -11.96 7.10 15.67
CA TYR A 272 -10.62 6.78 15.19
C TYR A 272 -9.88 5.86 16.17
N THR A 273 -9.13 4.90 15.63
CA THR A 273 -8.37 3.92 16.42
C THR A 273 -7.16 4.53 17.12
N ARG A 274 -6.56 5.56 16.53
CA ARG A 274 -5.44 6.34 17.11
C ARG A 274 -4.27 5.48 17.57
N VAL A 275 -3.98 4.40 16.84
CA VAL A 275 -2.88 3.44 17.16
C VAL A 275 -1.54 4.15 17.32
N HIS A 276 -1.27 5.17 16.51
CA HIS A 276 -0.08 6.02 16.58
C HIS A 276 0.11 6.79 17.90
N ARG A 277 -0.88 6.76 18.82
CA ARG A 277 -0.83 7.43 20.12
C ARG A 277 -0.53 6.48 21.28
N ASP A 278 -0.34 5.20 21.00
CA ASP A 278 -0.09 4.21 22.03
C ASP A 278 1.33 4.34 22.58
N GLU A 279 1.47 4.48 23.90
CA GLU A 279 2.76 4.74 24.53
C GLU A 279 3.80 3.63 24.25
N ALA A 280 3.37 2.36 24.20
CA ALA A 280 4.28 1.25 23.94
C ALA A 280 4.76 1.24 22.47
N ILE A 281 3.86 1.54 21.54
CA ILE A 281 4.20 1.64 20.11
C ILE A 281 5.12 2.85 19.88
N ILE A 282 4.81 4.00 20.48
CA ILE A 282 5.66 5.20 20.43
C ILE A 282 7.04 4.90 20.99
N ALA A 283 7.14 4.22 22.14
CA ALA A 283 8.43 3.85 22.74
C ALA A 283 9.23 2.92 21.81
N ALA A 284 8.58 1.96 21.17
CA ALA A 284 9.22 1.05 20.22
C ALA A 284 9.71 1.79 18.97
N MET A 285 8.87 2.67 18.39
CA MET A 285 9.24 3.53 17.26
C MET A 285 10.42 4.44 17.60
N ARG A 286 10.37 5.13 18.74
CA ARG A 286 11.43 6.03 19.22
C ARG A 286 12.76 5.30 19.37
N LYS A 287 12.73 4.12 20.00
CA LYS A 287 13.91 3.27 20.14
C LYS A 287 14.49 2.84 18.79
N TRP A 288 13.62 2.44 17.85
CA TRP A 288 14.01 2.04 16.51
C TRP A 288 14.71 3.17 15.74
N VAL A 289 14.23 4.41 15.88
CA VAL A 289 14.86 5.59 15.26
C VAL A 289 15.94 6.25 16.13
N HIS A 290 16.42 5.57 17.17
CA HIS A 290 17.45 6.06 18.10
C HIS A 290 17.14 7.42 18.76
N LEU A 291 15.87 7.63 19.11
CA LEU A 291 15.41 8.77 19.90
C LEU A 291 15.13 8.30 21.33
N ASP A 292 16.07 8.53 22.26
CA ASP A 292 15.83 8.36 23.70
C ASP A 292 14.83 9.39 24.23
#